data_AF-A0A6J8EMP0-F1
#
_entry.id   AF-A0A6J8EMP0-F1
#
_cell.length_a   1.000
_cell.length_b   1.000
_cell.length_c   1.000
_cell.angle_alpha   90.00
_cell.angle_beta   90.00
_cell.angle_gamma   90.00
#
_symmetry.space_group_name_H-M   'P 1'
#
loop_
_entity.id
_entity.type
_entity.pdbx_description
1 polymer ?
#
loop_
_entity_poly.entity_id
_entity_poly.type
_entity_poly.pdbx_seq_one_letter_code
_entity_poly.pdbx_strand_id
1 'polypeptide(L)'
;MMSYWWTPHYTNTIYVLSDNTTQTSIVMEDVTQKLSQCQANLTQIKDDFNHVQDNFIHFKNDITEVSNGITSTIEGVKEELKNDFLLLKRDMNILTGTQQIHDNRYITYSETIFLLLAGLILEPLLIFFLLYKYFPWRNGSHHGPDAHVHDGHNAQPQFHGVQHQNRQIQPRRVNILDQICSGNLEESIWGTDSDALSIPRCRFVFVFVDFNERNVILENPDQELGDKKVVTVKACQKMGADVFVIYTRDRDSGNLGDGKLYNKELSAFTKHFLLKELTAKDRGLRVNGTFTPYQKRNIRKIVLKK
;
A
#
# COMPACT_ATOMS: atom_id res chain seq x y z
N MET A 1 71.71 -91.18 -50.68
CA MET A 1 71.67 -90.61 -49.31
C MET A 1 71.25 -89.16 -49.43
N MET A 2 69.97 -88.85 -49.20
CA MET A 2 69.48 -87.49 -48.99
C MET A 2 68.38 -87.57 -47.95
N SER A 3 68.78 -87.42 -46.69
CA SER A 3 67.90 -87.24 -45.56
C SER A 3 67.52 -85.76 -45.49
N TYR A 4 66.30 -85.47 -45.91
CA TYR A 4 65.71 -84.14 -45.83
C TYR A 4 65.42 -83.80 -44.36
N TRP A 5 66.21 -82.88 -43.81
CA TRP A 5 65.94 -82.21 -42.54
C TRP A 5 64.85 -81.14 -42.76
N TRP A 6 63.60 -81.55 -42.72
CA TRP A 6 62.47 -80.61 -42.58
C TRP A 6 62.10 -80.54 -41.11
N THR A 7 62.41 -79.41 -40.47
CA THR A 7 61.63 -78.68 -39.44
C THR A 7 62.59 -77.75 -38.70
N PRO A 8 62.31 -76.43 -38.67
CA PRO A 8 61.59 -75.89 -37.52
C PRO A 8 60.83 -74.57 -37.84
N HIS A 9 59.56 -74.66 -38.25
CA HIS A 9 58.68 -73.47 -38.28
C HIS A 9 57.56 -73.51 -37.22
N TYR A 10 57.26 -74.68 -36.67
CA TYR A 10 56.16 -74.86 -35.72
C TYR A 10 56.46 -74.40 -34.28
N THR A 11 57.72 -74.40 -33.86
CA THR A 11 58.10 -73.99 -32.49
C THR A 11 57.92 -72.49 -32.28
N ASN A 12 58.26 -71.66 -33.26
CA ASN A 12 58.20 -70.20 -33.12
C ASN A 12 56.76 -69.67 -32.97
N THR A 13 55.78 -70.27 -33.66
CA THR A 13 54.36 -69.91 -33.56
C THR A 13 53.75 -70.24 -32.20
N ILE A 14 54.20 -71.31 -31.54
CA ILE A 14 53.68 -71.71 -30.22
C ILE A 14 54.12 -70.73 -29.13
N TYR A 15 55.37 -70.25 -29.18
CA TYR A 15 55.85 -69.23 -28.23
C TYR A 15 55.10 -67.91 -28.36
N VAL A 16 54.89 -67.41 -29.59
CA VAL A 16 54.13 -66.17 -29.82
C VAL A 16 52.68 -66.29 -29.32
N LEU A 17 52.04 -67.45 -29.52
CA LEU A 17 50.68 -67.69 -29.00
C LEU A 17 50.64 -67.75 -27.47
N SER A 18 51.65 -68.37 -26.84
CA SER A 18 51.78 -68.42 -25.38
C SER A 18 51.93 -67.01 -24.79
N ASP A 19 52.85 -66.21 -25.34
CA ASP A 19 53.11 -64.84 -24.88
C ASP A 19 51.87 -63.95 -25.04
N ASN A 20 51.19 -64.04 -26.18
CA ASN A 20 49.94 -63.32 -26.40
C ASN A 20 48.87 -63.75 -25.38
N THR A 21 48.76 -65.05 -25.08
CA THR A 21 47.80 -65.57 -24.09
C THR A 21 48.12 -65.02 -22.69
N THR A 22 49.39 -65.04 -22.28
CA THR A 22 49.83 -64.47 -21.00
C THR A 22 49.55 -62.97 -20.93
N GLN A 23 49.86 -62.22 -21.99
CA GLN A 23 49.59 -60.78 -22.05
C GLN A 23 48.08 -60.49 -21.95
N THR A 24 47.24 -61.25 -22.66
CA THR A 24 45.79 -61.11 -22.55
C THR A 24 45.28 -61.45 -21.15
N SER A 25 45.86 -62.43 -20.46
CA SER A 25 45.49 -62.76 -19.08
C SER A 25 45.81 -61.62 -18.12
N ILE A 26 46.98 -61.00 -18.24
CA ILE A 26 47.39 -59.85 -17.41
C ILE A 26 46.46 -58.66 -17.64
N VAL A 27 46.14 -58.36 -18.90
CA VAL A 27 45.20 -57.27 -19.23
C VAL A 27 43.81 -57.57 -18.67
N MET A 28 43.34 -58.82 -18.77
CA MET A 28 42.03 -59.22 -18.24
C MET A 28 41.97 -59.08 -16.70
N GLU A 29 43.07 -59.39 -16.01
CA GLU A 29 43.17 -59.25 -14.56
C GLU A 29 43.18 -57.76 -14.13
N ASP A 30 43.93 -56.90 -14.81
CA ASP A 30 43.90 -55.43 -14.58
C ASP A 30 42.50 -54.85 -14.84
N VAL A 31 41.84 -55.27 -15.91
CA VAL A 31 40.45 -54.85 -16.21
C VAL A 31 39.50 -55.31 -15.10
N THR A 32 39.64 -56.55 -14.62
CA THR A 32 38.81 -57.08 -13.54
C THR A 32 39.01 -56.30 -12.24
N GLN A 33 40.26 -55.96 -11.91
CA GLN A 33 40.59 -55.15 -10.73
C GLN A 33 40.00 -53.73 -10.83
N LYS A 34 40.16 -53.07 -11.99
CA LYS A 34 39.57 -51.74 -12.23
C LYS A 34 38.05 -51.76 -12.17
N LEU A 35 37.41 -52.81 -12.68
CA LEU A 35 35.96 -52.97 -12.62
C LEU A 35 35.47 -53.17 -11.19
N SER A 36 36.19 -53.96 -10.39
CA SER A 36 35.91 -54.12 -8.95
C SER A 36 36.06 -52.79 -8.19
N GLN A 37 37.12 -52.03 -8.46
CA GLN A 37 37.31 -50.70 -7.87
C GLN A 37 36.20 -49.73 -8.27
N CYS A 38 35.79 -49.73 -9.55
CA CYS A 38 34.69 -48.92 -10.04
C CYS A 38 33.38 -49.25 -9.33
N GLN A 39 33.09 -50.55 -9.12
CA GLN A 39 31.91 -51.00 -8.39
C GLN A 39 31.93 -50.54 -6.92
N ALA A 40 33.08 -50.59 -6.25
CA ALA A 40 33.25 -50.09 -4.89
C ALA A 40 32.97 -48.57 -4.82
N ASN A 41 33.55 -47.80 -5.76
CA ASN A 41 33.32 -46.36 -5.83
C ASN A 41 31.84 -46.02 -6.10
N LEU A 42 31.16 -46.76 -6.99
CA LEU A 42 29.74 -46.55 -7.26
C LEU A 42 28.87 -46.85 -6.04
N THR A 43 29.26 -47.84 -5.23
CA THR A 43 28.57 -48.16 -3.98
C THR A 43 28.75 -47.02 -2.98
N GLN A 44 29.97 -46.50 -2.83
CA GLN A 44 30.25 -45.36 -1.96
C GLN A 44 29.47 -44.10 -2.39
N ILE A 45 29.46 -43.77 -3.69
CA ILE A 45 28.70 -42.62 -4.21
C ILE A 45 27.21 -42.78 -3.92
N LYS A 46 26.67 -44.00 -4.01
CA LYS A 46 25.28 -44.28 -3.68
C LYS A 46 24.99 -44.04 -2.19
N ASP A 47 25.88 -44.46 -1.31
CA ASP A 47 25.73 -44.26 0.13
C ASP A 47 25.84 -42.77 0.50
N ASP A 48 26.78 -42.04 -0.09
CA ASP A 48 26.91 -40.59 0.07
C ASP A 48 25.65 -39.85 -0.42
N PHE A 49 25.09 -40.28 -1.55
CA PHE A 49 23.84 -39.71 -2.09
C PHE A 49 22.65 -39.94 -1.15
N ASN A 50 22.53 -41.16 -0.59
CA ASN A 50 21.50 -41.46 0.40
C ASN A 50 21.65 -40.57 1.65
N HIS A 51 22.89 -40.38 2.13
CA HIS A 51 23.15 -39.51 3.27
C HIS A 51 22.77 -38.05 2.99
N VAL A 52 23.07 -37.53 1.80
CA VAL A 52 22.64 -36.19 1.37
C VAL A 52 21.12 -36.07 1.32
N GLN A 53 20.42 -37.12 0.85
CA GLN A 53 18.96 -37.16 0.82
C GLN A 53 18.37 -37.10 2.23
N ASP A 54 18.93 -37.83 3.19
CA ASP A 54 18.51 -37.80 4.58
C ASP A 54 18.74 -36.41 5.22
N ASN A 55 19.89 -35.80 4.95
CA ASN A 55 20.18 -34.43 5.40
C ASN A 55 19.18 -33.41 4.82
N PHE A 56 18.76 -33.59 3.57
CA PHE A 56 17.74 -32.75 2.96
C PHE A 56 16.36 -32.93 3.60
N ILE A 57 16.00 -34.15 3.99
CA ILE A 57 14.76 -34.43 4.73
C ILE A 57 14.79 -33.75 6.10
N HIS A 58 15.89 -33.86 6.84
CA HIS A 58 16.06 -33.17 8.13
C HIS A 58 15.96 -31.65 7.98
N PHE A 59 16.68 -31.07 7.02
CA PHE A 59 16.63 -29.64 6.75
C PHE A 59 15.21 -29.14 6.42
N LYS A 60 14.45 -29.92 5.64
CA LYS A 60 13.05 -29.61 5.33
C LYS A 60 12.16 -29.62 6.58
N ASN A 61 12.39 -30.56 7.49
CA ASN A 61 11.66 -30.63 8.76
C ASN A 61 11.99 -29.42 9.65
N ASP A 62 13.26 -29.05 9.76
CA ASP A 62 13.70 -27.87 10.53
C ASP A 62 13.07 -26.57 9.98
N ILE A 63 13.04 -26.40 8.66
CA ILE A 63 12.35 -25.25 8.02
C ILE A 63 10.86 -25.24 8.40
N THR A 64 10.23 -26.41 8.40
CA THR A 64 8.80 -26.53 8.71
C THR A 64 8.53 -26.16 10.18
N GLU A 65 9.38 -26.60 11.10
CA GLU A 65 9.31 -26.25 12.52
C GLU A 65 9.47 -24.74 12.73
N VAL A 66 10.49 -24.13 12.11
CA VAL A 66 10.71 -22.67 12.17
C VAL A 66 9.51 -21.91 11.61
N SER A 67 8.95 -22.36 10.48
CA SER A 67 7.76 -21.74 9.88
C SER A 67 6.54 -21.80 10.80
N ASN A 68 6.34 -22.93 11.48
CA ASN A 68 5.26 -23.08 12.45
C ASN A 68 5.46 -22.19 13.68
N GLY A 69 6.70 -22.09 14.18
CA GLY A 69 7.05 -21.19 15.28
C GLY A 69 6.81 -19.71 14.96
N ILE A 70 7.20 -19.28 13.75
CA ILE A 70 6.93 -17.91 13.27
C ILE A 70 5.42 -17.65 13.18
N THR A 71 4.66 -18.60 12.63
CA THR A 71 3.20 -18.47 12.49
C THR A 71 2.53 -18.30 13.86
N SER A 72 2.89 -19.14 14.82
CA SER A 72 2.40 -19.06 16.22
C SER A 72 2.76 -17.71 16.87
N THR A 73 3.98 -17.21 16.65
CA THR A 73 4.41 -15.91 17.18
C THR A 73 3.59 -14.76 16.59
N ILE A 74 3.33 -14.78 15.28
CA ILE A 74 2.51 -13.76 14.60
C ILE A 74 1.08 -13.78 15.14
N GLU A 75 0.49 -14.95 15.35
CA GLU A 75 -0.84 -15.09 15.93
C GLU A 75 -0.90 -14.57 17.38
N GLY A 76 0.12 -14.86 18.18
CA GLY A 76 0.25 -14.34 19.54
C GLY A 76 0.29 -12.81 19.58
N VAL A 77 1.18 -12.19 18.78
CA VAL A 77 1.29 -10.72 18.68
C VAL A 77 0.00 -10.09 18.17
N LYS A 78 -0.68 -10.74 17.22
CA LYS A 78 -1.95 -10.25 16.67
C LYS A 78 -3.06 -10.21 17.74
N GLU A 79 -3.18 -11.26 18.55
CA GLU A 79 -4.19 -11.28 19.62
C GLU A 79 -3.84 -10.31 20.76
N GLU A 80 -2.55 -10.13 21.09
CA GLU A 80 -2.10 -9.12 22.06
C GLU A 80 -2.46 -7.70 21.59
N LEU A 81 -2.10 -7.33 20.36
CA LEU A 81 -2.42 -6.01 19.78
C LEU A 81 -3.93 -5.75 19.70
N LYS A 82 -4.71 -6.79 19.41
CA LYS A 82 -6.17 -6.71 19.37
C LYS A 82 -6.75 -6.44 20.76
N ASN A 83 -6.22 -7.08 21.80
CA ASN A 83 -6.62 -6.83 23.18
C ASN A 83 -6.25 -5.40 23.63
N ASP A 84 -5.03 -4.95 23.32
CA ASP A 84 -4.59 -3.58 23.62
C ASP A 84 -5.46 -2.53 22.92
N PHE A 85 -5.81 -2.76 21.65
CA PHE A 85 -6.70 -1.87 20.92
C PHE A 85 -8.10 -1.80 21.53
N LEU A 86 -8.64 -2.92 22.02
CA LEU A 86 -9.92 -2.96 22.71
C LEU A 86 -9.86 -2.21 24.05
N LEU A 87 -8.76 -2.35 24.80
CA LEU A 87 -8.52 -1.60 26.04
C LEU A 87 -8.46 -0.09 25.75
N LEU A 88 -7.66 0.32 24.76
CA LEU A 88 -7.52 1.71 24.35
C LEU A 88 -8.87 2.31 23.91
N LYS A 89 -9.67 1.54 23.15
CA LYS A 89 -11.01 1.96 22.73
C LYS A 89 -11.93 2.17 23.93
N ARG A 90 -11.85 1.30 24.95
CA ARG A 90 -12.62 1.44 26.20
C ARG A 90 -12.21 2.71 26.96
N ASP A 91 -10.91 2.96 27.08
CA ASP A 91 -10.39 4.14 27.79
C ASP A 91 -10.76 5.44 27.08
N MET A 92 -10.69 5.46 25.73
CA MET A 92 -11.16 6.59 24.94
C MET A 92 -12.65 6.86 25.14
N ASN A 93 -13.49 5.82 25.17
CA ASN A 93 -14.92 5.98 25.42
C ASN A 93 -15.19 6.59 26.80
N ILE A 94 -14.45 6.17 27.84
CA ILE A 94 -14.54 6.74 29.19
C ILE A 94 -14.15 8.23 29.15
N LEU A 95 -13.04 8.57 28.48
CA LEU A 95 -12.56 9.95 28.36
C LEU A 95 -13.55 10.86 27.61
N THR A 96 -14.13 10.38 26.51
CA THR A 96 -15.17 11.14 25.81
C THR A 96 -16.44 11.31 26.64
N GLY A 97 -16.80 10.32 27.46
CA GLY A 97 -17.94 10.41 28.38
C GLY A 97 -17.69 11.42 29.50
N THR A 98 -16.49 11.48 30.07
CA THR A 98 -16.15 12.48 31.10
C THR A 98 -16.08 13.89 30.52
N GLN A 99 -15.61 14.04 29.28
CA GLN A 99 -15.58 15.33 28.59
C GLN A 99 -16.99 15.85 28.30
N GLN A 100 -17.93 14.99 27.87
CA GLN A 100 -19.34 15.37 27.74
C GLN A 100 -19.97 15.81 29.08
N ILE A 101 -19.61 15.19 30.21
CA ILE A 101 -20.10 15.61 31.53
C ILE A 101 -19.54 16.98 31.93
N HIS A 102 -18.29 17.27 31.57
CA HIS A 102 -17.65 18.55 31.88
C HIS A 102 -18.25 19.70 31.04
N ASP A 103 -18.51 19.46 29.76
CA ASP A 103 -19.14 20.43 28.86
C ASP A 103 -20.61 20.70 29.28
N ASN A 104 -21.35 19.66 29.69
CA ASN A 104 -22.72 19.84 30.19
C ASN A 104 -22.78 20.66 31.48
N ARG A 105 -21.82 20.51 32.40
CA ARG A 105 -21.76 21.35 33.62
C ARG A 105 -21.50 22.83 33.29
N TYR A 106 -20.64 23.12 32.32
CA TYR A 106 -20.37 24.51 31.91
C TYR A 106 -21.61 25.19 31.31
N ILE A 107 -22.42 24.44 30.55
CA ILE A 107 -23.69 24.94 30.03
C ILE A 107 -24.65 25.29 31.17
N THR A 108 -24.82 24.40 32.17
CA THR A 108 -25.77 24.65 33.29
C THR A 108 -25.33 25.81 34.20
N TYR A 109 -24.03 25.99 34.43
CA TYR A 109 -23.53 27.15 35.18
C TYR A 109 -23.68 28.46 34.40
N SER A 110 -23.48 28.43 33.08
CA SER A 110 -23.64 29.63 32.25
C SER A 110 -25.10 30.10 32.18
N GLU A 111 -26.07 29.17 32.10
CA GLU A 111 -27.49 29.50 32.07
C GLU A 111 -27.99 30.06 33.41
N THR A 112 -27.55 29.49 34.54
CA THR A 112 -27.93 29.97 35.88
C THR A 112 -27.32 31.34 36.21
N ILE A 113 -26.06 31.58 35.82
CA ILE A 113 -25.41 32.89 35.94
C ILE A 113 -26.08 33.92 35.03
N PHE A 114 -26.44 33.54 33.79
CA PHE A 114 -27.15 34.41 32.87
C PHE A 114 -28.53 34.81 33.39
N LEU A 115 -29.30 33.87 33.96
CA LEU A 115 -30.60 34.14 34.59
C LEU A 115 -30.49 35.06 35.79
N LEU A 116 -29.45 34.89 36.63
CA LEU A 116 -29.19 35.79 37.76
C LEU A 116 -28.84 37.21 37.31
N LEU A 117 -27.97 37.36 36.30
CA LEU A 117 -27.60 38.66 35.72
C LEU A 117 -28.78 39.34 35.04
N ALA A 118 -29.60 38.58 34.30
CA ALA A 118 -30.80 39.11 33.66
C ALA A 118 -31.81 39.62 34.69
N GLY A 119 -32.01 38.91 35.80
CA GLY A 119 -32.85 39.36 36.91
C GLY A 119 -32.38 40.67 37.53
N LEU A 120 -31.06 40.79 37.75
CA LEU A 120 -30.42 41.97 38.35
C LEU A 120 -30.53 43.23 37.47
N ILE A 121 -30.64 43.06 36.15
CA ILE A 121 -30.82 44.16 35.18
C ILE A 121 -32.31 44.48 34.98
N LEU A 122 -33.16 43.46 34.92
CA LEU A 122 -34.60 43.64 34.67
C LEU A 122 -35.31 44.31 35.85
N GLU A 123 -34.94 43.99 37.09
CA GLU A 123 -35.56 44.57 38.28
C GLU A 123 -35.45 46.11 38.36
N PRO A 124 -34.26 46.73 38.20
CA PRO A 124 -34.15 48.19 38.16
C PRO A 124 -34.79 48.82 36.92
N LEU A 125 -34.82 48.11 35.77
CA LEU A 125 -35.55 48.59 34.58
C LEU A 125 -37.06 48.60 34.81
N LEU A 126 -37.62 47.59 35.49
CA LEU A 126 -39.03 47.53 35.83
C LEU A 126 -39.41 48.62 36.82
N ILE A 127 -38.56 48.86 37.82
CA ILE A 127 -38.69 50.00 38.75
C ILE A 127 -38.60 51.32 37.98
N PHE A 128 -37.66 51.47 37.06
CA PHE A 128 -37.52 52.66 36.22
C PHE A 128 -38.75 52.89 35.34
N PHE A 129 -39.31 51.85 34.70
CA PHE A 129 -40.53 51.96 33.89
C PHE A 129 -41.77 52.27 34.75
N LEU A 130 -41.88 51.70 35.94
CA LEU A 130 -42.93 52.05 36.89
C LEU A 130 -42.80 53.51 37.32
N LEU A 131 -41.61 53.94 37.72
CA LEU A 131 -41.34 55.34 38.07
C LEU A 131 -41.59 56.29 36.89
N TYR A 132 -41.19 55.92 35.67
CA TYR A 132 -41.44 56.69 34.44
C TYR A 132 -42.95 56.81 34.14
N LYS A 133 -43.74 55.78 34.42
CA LYS A 133 -45.19 55.81 34.26
C LYS A 133 -45.88 56.71 35.29
N TYR A 134 -45.33 56.82 36.52
CA TYR A 134 -45.90 57.63 37.59
C TYR A 134 -45.31 59.06 37.69
N PHE A 135 -44.17 59.32 37.05
CA PHE A 135 -43.59 60.66 36.88
C PHE A 135 -43.60 61.05 35.40
N PRO A 136 -44.66 61.73 34.91
CA PRO A 136 -44.69 62.23 33.54
C PRO A 136 -43.70 63.38 33.41
N TRP A 137 -42.46 63.06 33.03
CA TRP A 137 -41.48 64.05 32.62
C TRP A 137 -41.91 64.59 31.26
N ARG A 138 -42.56 65.76 31.28
CA ARG A 138 -42.92 66.53 30.09
C ARG A 138 -41.65 66.85 29.32
N ASN A 139 -41.45 66.22 28.17
CA ASN A 139 -40.72 66.81 27.05
C ASN A 139 -41.45 66.44 25.77
N GLY A 140 -41.88 67.49 25.08
CA GLY A 140 -42.63 67.39 23.85
C GLY A 140 -41.75 67.25 22.62
N SER A 141 -42.49 67.09 21.52
CA SER A 141 -42.16 67.56 20.17
C SER A 141 -41.50 66.56 19.20
N HIS A 142 -42.36 66.15 18.27
CA HIS A 142 -42.19 66.18 16.80
C HIS A 142 -41.61 64.98 16.02
N HIS A 143 -42.53 64.46 15.18
CA HIS A 143 -42.43 64.18 13.74
C HIS A 143 -41.42 63.15 13.18
N GLY A 144 -41.95 61.96 12.87
CA GLY A 144 -41.92 61.21 11.59
C GLY A 144 -40.58 60.89 10.89
N PRO A 145 -40.59 60.22 9.72
CA PRO A 145 -41.57 59.31 9.12
C PRO A 145 -40.95 57.94 8.68
N ASP A 146 -41.76 57.17 7.98
CA ASP A 146 -41.54 55.86 7.33
C ASP A 146 -40.19 55.62 6.63
N ALA A 147 -39.71 54.37 6.63
CA ALA A 147 -39.04 53.75 5.48
C ALA A 147 -38.83 52.22 5.61
N HIS A 148 -39.35 51.52 4.60
CA HIS A 148 -38.76 50.39 3.86
C HIS A 148 -38.15 49.18 4.59
N VAL A 149 -38.78 48.02 4.38
CA VAL A 149 -38.15 46.69 4.47
C VAL A 149 -38.22 46.04 3.08
N HIS A 150 -37.05 45.81 2.49
CA HIS A 150 -36.84 45.00 1.28
C HIS A 150 -36.05 43.73 1.67
N ASP A 151 -36.49 42.62 1.09
CA ASP A 151 -35.77 41.40 0.67
C ASP A 151 -34.97 40.53 1.63
N GLY A 152 -35.17 39.22 1.46
CA GLY A 152 -34.31 38.18 2.01
C GLY A 152 -34.76 36.76 1.69
N HIS A 153 -34.71 36.39 0.41
CA HIS A 153 -34.90 35.01 -0.06
C HIS A 153 -33.92 34.04 0.61
N ASN A 154 -34.45 33.02 1.28
CA ASN A 154 -33.67 31.89 1.81
C ASN A 154 -33.77 30.71 0.83
N ALA A 155 -32.73 30.51 0.02
CA ALA A 155 -32.56 29.32 -0.80
C ALA A 155 -31.69 28.31 -0.04
N GLN A 156 -32.31 27.18 0.29
CA GLN A 156 -31.71 26.04 0.99
C GLN A 156 -31.22 25.02 -0.06
N PRO A 157 -29.93 24.66 -0.13
CA PRO A 157 -29.49 23.59 -1.01
C PRO A 157 -29.68 22.22 -0.33
N GLN A 158 -30.51 21.38 -0.93
CA GLN A 158 -30.62 19.96 -0.64
C GLN A 158 -29.38 19.21 -1.17
N PHE A 159 -28.65 18.54 -0.27
CA PHE A 159 -27.58 17.59 -0.62
C PHE A 159 -28.19 16.19 -0.81
N HIS A 160 -28.47 15.81 -2.05
CA HIS A 160 -28.73 14.42 -2.44
C HIS A 160 -28.02 14.14 -3.78
N GLY A 161 -26.88 13.43 -3.73
CA GLY A 161 -26.17 13.06 -4.96
C GLY A 161 -24.79 12.47 -4.78
N VAL A 162 -24.61 11.43 -3.95
CA VAL A 162 -23.30 10.74 -3.84
C VAL A 162 -23.33 9.31 -4.40
N GLN A 163 -24.49 8.67 -4.55
CA GLN A 163 -24.52 7.24 -4.90
C GLN A 163 -24.57 6.93 -6.42
N HIS A 164 -24.99 7.85 -7.27
CA HIS A 164 -25.10 7.56 -8.72
C HIS A 164 -23.81 7.77 -9.52
N GLN A 165 -22.81 8.47 -8.98
CA GLN A 165 -21.59 8.80 -9.72
C GLN A 165 -20.58 7.65 -9.79
N ASN A 166 -20.63 6.65 -8.90
CA ASN A 166 -19.64 5.57 -8.85
C ASN A 166 -19.76 4.51 -9.97
N ARG A 167 -20.93 4.37 -10.62
CA ARG A 167 -21.14 3.33 -11.66
C ARG A 167 -20.57 3.67 -13.04
N GLN A 168 -20.28 4.93 -13.35
CA GLN A 168 -19.70 5.32 -14.65
C GLN A 168 -18.15 5.49 -14.63
N ILE A 169 -17.51 5.28 -13.47
CA ILE A 169 -16.08 5.59 -13.25
C ILE A 169 -15.16 4.41 -13.62
N GLN A 170 -15.67 3.19 -13.52
CA GLN A 170 -14.89 1.95 -13.65
C GLN A 170 -14.29 1.68 -15.05
N PRO A 171 -15.02 1.80 -16.19
CA PRO A 171 -14.49 1.38 -17.49
C PRO A 171 -13.42 2.32 -18.08
N ARG A 172 -13.25 3.53 -17.54
CA ARG A 172 -12.23 4.48 -18.02
C ARG A 172 -10.85 4.27 -17.39
N ARG A 173 -10.77 3.83 -16.13
CA ARG A 173 -9.49 3.70 -15.41
C ARG A 173 -8.67 2.49 -15.86
N VAL A 174 -9.33 1.36 -16.09
CA VAL A 174 -8.70 0.12 -16.58
C VAL A 174 -8.17 0.31 -18.02
N ASN A 175 -8.97 0.92 -18.90
CA ASN A 175 -8.57 1.25 -20.27
C ASN A 175 -7.32 2.15 -20.36
N ILE A 176 -7.06 2.95 -19.34
CA ILE A 176 -5.92 3.86 -19.29
C ILE A 176 -4.62 3.12 -18.94
N LEU A 177 -4.68 2.07 -18.11
CA LEU A 177 -3.52 1.25 -17.74
C LEU A 177 -3.26 0.12 -18.74
N ASP A 178 -4.30 -0.47 -19.34
CA ASP A 178 -4.16 -1.50 -20.39
C ASP A 178 -3.36 -0.99 -21.60
N GLN A 179 -3.43 0.32 -21.89
CA GLN A 179 -2.63 0.94 -22.95
C GLN A 179 -1.13 1.05 -22.61
N ILE A 180 -0.75 0.86 -21.34
CA ILE A 180 0.60 1.14 -20.82
C ILE A 180 1.29 -0.13 -20.33
N CYS A 181 0.56 -1.04 -19.71
CA CYS A 181 1.07 -2.24 -19.07
C CYS A 181 0.45 -3.48 -19.72
N SER A 182 1.26 -4.27 -20.44
CA SER A 182 0.81 -5.52 -21.09
C SER A 182 0.63 -6.70 -20.11
N GLY A 183 0.46 -6.43 -18.81
CA GLY A 183 0.48 -7.45 -17.74
C GLY A 183 -0.88 -7.65 -17.08
N ASN A 184 -1.00 -8.70 -16.27
CA ASN A 184 -2.18 -8.95 -15.45
C ASN A 184 -2.37 -7.80 -14.45
N LEU A 185 -3.38 -6.96 -14.70
CA LEU A 185 -3.79 -5.86 -13.84
C LEU A 185 -4.87 -6.37 -12.88
N GLU A 186 -4.57 -6.39 -11.59
CA GLU A 186 -5.58 -6.61 -10.55
C GLU A 186 -6.09 -5.25 -10.06
N GLU A 187 -7.36 -4.95 -10.35
CA GLU A 187 -8.03 -3.76 -9.85
C GLU A 187 -8.71 -4.06 -8.50
N SER A 188 -8.56 -3.13 -7.58
CA SER A 188 -9.21 -3.16 -6.26
C SER A 188 -9.71 -1.75 -5.94
N ILE A 189 -10.93 -1.66 -5.41
CA ILE A 189 -11.58 -0.40 -5.00
C ILE A 189 -11.61 -0.36 -3.47
N TRP A 190 -11.20 0.76 -2.89
CA TRP A 190 -10.88 0.88 -1.47
C TRP A 190 -11.76 1.95 -0.85
N GLY A 191 -12.59 1.56 0.11
CA GLY A 191 -13.54 2.46 0.78
C GLY A 191 -13.26 2.63 2.27
N THR A 192 -12.59 1.67 2.90
CA THR A 192 -12.37 1.59 4.35
C THR A 192 -10.89 1.34 4.70
N ASP A 193 -10.52 1.65 5.94
CA ASP A 193 -9.11 1.57 6.39
C ASP A 193 -8.64 0.11 6.55
N SER A 194 -9.57 -0.80 6.83
CA SER A 194 -9.32 -2.25 6.82
C SER A 194 -9.01 -2.80 5.44
N ASP A 195 -9.45 -2.11 4.38
CA ASP A 195 -9.20 -2.57 3.02
C ASP A 195 -7.71 -2.54 2.76
N ALA A 196 -6.96 -1.53 3.25
CA ALA A 196 -5.50 -1.32 3.11
C ALA A 196 -4.65 -2.59 3.36
N LEU A 197 -5.13 -3.49 4.22
CA LEU A 197 -4.44 -4.73 4.59
C LEU A 197 -4.64 -5.87 3.58
N SER A 198 -5.60 -5.73 2.66
CA SER A 198 -5.88 -6.69 1.59
C SER A 198 -5.06 -6.44 0.32
N ILE A 199 -4.14 -5.45 0.31
CA ILE A 199 -3.33 -5.13 -0.90
C ILE A 199 -2.40 -6.32 -1.15
N PRO A 200 -2.53 -7.03 -2.28
CA PRO A 200 -1.59 -8.08 -2.61
C PRO A 200 -0.20 -7.46 -2.81
N ARG A 201 0.85 -8.22 -2.47
CA ARG A 201 2.22 -7.79 -2.77
C ARG A 201 2.38 -7.65 -4.28
N CYS A 202 2.63 -6.44 -4.73
CA CYS A 202 2.79 -6.10 -6.14
C CYS A 202 4.01 -5.21 -6.33
N ARG A 203 4.64 -5.32 -7.50
CA ARG A 203 5.86 -4.57 -7.83
C ARG A 203 5.58 -3.10 -8.09
N PHE A 204 4.43 -2.80 -8.70
CA PHE A 204 3.98 -1.45 -9.03
C PHE A 204 2.56 -1.23 -8.53
N VAL A 205 2.31 -0.08 -7.91
CA VAL A 205 0.97 0.32 -7.46
C VAL A 205 0.62 1.65 -8.09
N PHE A 206 -0.57 1.75 -8.68
CA PHE A 206 -1.08 3.00 -9.25
C PHE A 206 -2.27 3.49 -8.41
N VAL A 207 -2.05 4.55 -7.64
CA VAL A 207 -3.07 5.18 -6.79
C VAL A 207 -3.73 6.32 -7.56
N PHE A 208 -4.98 6.11 -7.98
CA PHE A 208 -5.77 7.13 -8.66
C PHE A 208 -6.54 7.97 -7.63
N VAL A 209 -6.28 9.26 -7.61
CA VAL A 209 -6.97 10.23 -6.76
C VAL A 209 -7.82 11.13 -7.65
N ASP A 210 -9.12 11.22 -7.36
CA ASP A 210 -10.00 12.12 -8.11
C ASP A 210 -9.78 13.59 -7.73
N PHE A 211 -10.03 14.45 -8.72
CA PHE A 211 -10.10 15.89 -8.54
C PHE A 211 -11.06 16.25 -7.40
N ASN A 212 -10.62 17.20 -6.57
CA ASN A 212 -11.48 17.87 -5.60
C ASN A 212 -11.17 19.38 -5.61
N GLU A 213 -12.17 20.17 -5.21
CA GLU A 213 -12.10 21.63 -5.20
C GLU A 213 -11.01 22.18 -4.27
N ARG A 214 -10.64 21.40 -3.25
CA ARG A 214 -9.59 21.74 -2.29
C ARG A 214 -8.18 21.45 -2.81
N ASN A 215 -8.05 20.85 -4.01
CA ASN A 215 -6.78 20.41 -4.60
C ASN A 215 -5.94 19.49 -3.70
N VAL A 216 -6.61 18.72 -2.84
CA VAL A 216 -5.97 17.79 -1.89
C VAL A 216 -5.72 16.45 -2.58
N ILE A 217 -4.46 16.18 -2.92
CA ILE A 217 -4.07 14.92 -3.55
C ILE A 217 -3.86 13.85 -2.48
N LEU A 218 -2.98 14.11 -1.53
CA LEU A 218 -2.76 13.30 -0.33
C LEU A 218 -2.99 14.17 0.89
N GLU A 219 -3.59 13.61 1.92
CA GLU A 219 -3.96 14.38 3.10
C GLU A 219 -2.72 14.83 3.90
N ASN A 220 -2.61 16.13 4.18
CA ASN A 220 -1.57 16.63 5.08
C ASN A 220 -2.02 16.45 6.54
N PRO A 221 -1.33 15.63 7.36
CA PRO A 221 -1.77 15.31 8.72
C PRO A 221 -1.93 16.56 9.63
N ASP A 222 -1.21 17.64 9.33
CA ASP A 222 -1.24 18.87 10.11
C ASP A 222 -2.38 19.84 9.70
N GLN A 223 -3.06 19.58 8.57
CA GLN A 223 -3.99 20.55 7.96
C GLN A 223 -5.34 19.95 7.58
N GLU A 224 -5.41 18.64 7.35
CA GLU A 224 -6.56 17.97 6.76
C GLU A 224 -7.02 16.81 7.65
N LEU A 225 -8.33 16.67 7.81
CA LEU A 225 -8.92 15.61 8.62
C LEU A 225 -8.94 14.29 7.83
N GLY A 226 -8.19 13.30 8.31
CA GLY A 226 -8.05 11.97 7.71
C GLY A 226 -6.66 11.77 7.09
N ASP A 227 -6.19 10.53 7.05
CA ASP A 227 -4.84 10.18 6.57
C ASP A 227 -4.85 9.00 5.58
N LYS A 228 -6.04 8.60 5.13
CA LYS A 228 -6.27 7.34 4.41
C LYS A 228 -5.37 7.19 3.19
N LYS A 229 -5.31 8.19 2.30
CA LYS A 229 -4.50 8.07 1.08
C LYS A 229 -3.01 8.03 1.41
N VAL A 230 -2.58 8.79 2.42
CA VAL A 230 -1.19 8.77 2.91
C VAL A 230 -0.84 7.41 3.50
N VAL A 231 -1.70 6.85 4.34
CA VAL A 231 -1.53 5.53 4.95
C VAL A 231 -1.44 4.46 3.88
N THR A 232 -2.34 4.46 2.89
CA THR A 232 -2.31 3.51 1.77
C THR A 232 -1.00 3.61 0.98
N VAL A 233 -0.57 4.81 0.58
CA VAL A 233 0.68 5.00 -0.17
C VAL A 233 1.88 4.51 0.63
N LYS A 234 1.97 4.87 1.92
CA LYS A 234 3.06 4.42 2.80
C LYS A 234 3.06 2.91 3.02
N ALA A 235 1.88 2.31 3.19
CA ALA A 235 1.74 0.86 3.33
C ALA A 235 2.29 0.14 2.09
N CYS A 236 1.87 0.55 0.89
CA CYS A 236 2.38 0.00 -0.36
C CYS A 236 3.91 0.11 -0.48
N GLN A 237 4.48 1.28 -0.16
CA GLN A 237 5.94 1.47 -0.17
C GLN A 237 6.65 0.54 0.82
N LYS A 238 6.12 0.39 2.05
CA LYS A 238 6.68 -0.53 3.05
C LYS A 238 6.62 -1.99 2.63
N MET A 239 5.65 -2.36 1.80
CA MET A 239 5.57 -3.69 1.19
C MET A 239 6.54 -3.89 0.01
N GLY A 240 7.33 -2.88 -0.35
CA GLY A 240 8.31 -2.94 -1.43
C GLY A 240 7.76 -2.56 -2.82
N ALA A 241 6.53 -2.04 -2.89
CA ALA A 241 5.96 -1.59 -4.16
C ALA A 241 6.52 -0.22 -4.59
N ASP A 242 6.71 -0.04 -5.89
CA ASP A 242 6.98 1.26 -6.49
C ASP A 242 5.65 1.96 -6.82
N VAL A 243 5.33 3.02 -6.07
CA VAL A 243 4.01 3.63 -6.03
C VAL A 243 3.94 4.86 -6.92
N PHE A 244 2.96 4.89 -7.82
CA PHE A 244 2.58 6.05 -8.62
C PHE A 244 1.32 6.69 -8.03
N VAL A 245 1.32 8.01 -7.90
CA VAL A 245 0.13 8.78 -7.51
C VAL A 245 -0.35 9.58 -8.71
N ILE A 246 -1.58 9.32 -9.14
CA ILE A 246 -2.18 9.89 -10.34
C ILE A 246 -3.40 10.71 -9.93
N TYR A 247 -3.27 12.03 -10.02
CA TYR A 247 -4.38 12.95 -9.80
C TYR A 247 -5.19 13.11 -11.08
N THR A 248 -6.43 12.63 -11.08
CA THR A 248 -7.28 12.56 -12.27
C THR A 248 -8.28 13.70 -12.35
N ARG A 249 -8.82 13.95 -13.54
CA ARG A 249 -9.83 14.99 -13.85
C ARG A 249 -9.36 16.43 -13.61
N ASP A 250 -8.06 16.62 -13.51
CA ASP A 250 -7.48 17.95 -13.49
C ASP A 250 -7.56 18.59 -14.87
N ARG A 251 -8.39 19.63 -15.03
CA ARG A 251 -8.59 20.28 -16.33
C ARG A 251 -7.29 20.88 -16.88
N ASP A 252 -6.43 21.39 -16.00
CA ASP A 252 -5.17 22.05 -16.39
C ASP A 252 -4.14 21.05 -16.93
N SER A 253 -4.29 19.76 -16.61
CA SER A 253 -3.40 18.71 -17.12
C SER A 253 -3.57 18.43 -18.61
N GLY A 254 -4.67 18.88 -19.24
CA GLY A 254 -4.85 18.79 -20.69
C GLY A 254 -3.81 19.60 -21.49
N ASN A 255 -3.28 20.66 -20.89
CA ASN A 255 -2.29 21.56 -21.49
C ASN A 255 -0.92 21.45 -20.80
N LEU A 256 -0.58 20.27 -20.28
CA LEU A 256 0.77 19.99 -19.82
C LEU A 256 1.74 20.12 -21.01
N GLY A 257 2.50 21.20 -21.05
CA GLY A 257 3.56 21.38 -22.04
C GLY A 257 4.50 20.17 -22.09
N ASP A 258 5.12 19.95 -23.25
CA ASP A 258 5.96 18.78 -23.49
C ASP A 258 7.01 18.59 -22.39
N GLY A 259 7.19 17.33 -21.96
CA GLY A 259 8.19 16.97 -20.96
C GLY A 259 7.74 17.09 -19.50
N LYS A 260 6.48 17.44 -19.22
CA LYS A 260 5.96 17.58 -17.85
C LYS A 260 5.06 16.41 -17.44
N LEU A 261 5.20 15.97 -16.19
CA LEU A 261 4.33 14.95 -15.58
C LEU A 261 3.14 15.57 -14.81
N TYR A 262 3.30 16.79 -14.32
CA TYR A 262 2.32 17.57 -13.57
C TYR A 262 2.59 19.08 -13.71
N ASN A 263 1.59 19.93 -13.40
CA ASN A 263 1.77 21.39 -13.37
C ASN A 263 2.46 21.78 -12.06
N LYS A 264 3.63 22.45 -12.15
CA LYS A 264 4.41 22.90 -11.00
C LYS A 264 3.69 23.96 -10.14
N GLU A 265 2.69 24.64 -10.70
CA GLU A 265 1.87 25.61 -9.98
C GLU A 265 0.96 24.95 -8.93
N LEU A 266 0.72 23.64 -9.05
CA LEU A 266 0.00 22.91 -8.03
C LEU A 266 0.91 22.68 -6.82
N SER A 267 0.73 23.52 -5.80
CA SER A 267 1.60 23.51 -4.63
C SER A 267 1.61 22.17 -3.90
N ALA A 268 0.56 21.36 -4.01
CA ALA A 268 0.47 20.04 -3.37
C ALA A 268 1.66 19.12 -3.72
N PHE A 269 2.08 19.06 -4.99
CA PHE A 269 3.23 18.23 -5.41
C PHE A 269 4.57 18.75 -4.89
N THR A 270 4.65 20.04 -4.59
CA THR A 270 5.89 20.70 -4.12
C THR A 270 5.99 20.76 -2.59
N LYS A 271 4.86 20.89 -1.89
CA LYS A 271 4.79 21.14 -0.45
C LYS A 271 4.54 19.87 0.35
N HIS A 272 3.74 18.93 -0.17
CA HIS A 272 3.41 17.72 0.58
C HIS A 272 4.62 16.78 0.60
N PHE A 273 5.08 16.39 1.80
CA PHE A 273 6.32 15.62 2.00
C PHE A 273 6.38 14.33 1.14
N LEU A 274 5.29 13.56 1.12
CA LEU A 274 5.24 12.30 0.38
C LEU A 274 5.15 12.49 -1.14
N LEU A 275 4.33 13.44 -1.63
CA LEU A 275 4.26 13.75 -3.05
C LEU A 275 5.55 14.34 -3.58
N LYS A 276 6.27 15.12 -2.77
CA LYS A 276 7.59 15.65 -3.11
C LYS A 276 8.60 14.51 -3.32
N GLU A 277 8.59 13.49 -2.46
CA GLU A 277 9.43 12.31 -2.62
C GLU A 277 9.07 11.52 -3.89
N LEU A 278 7.78 11.28 -4.11
CA LEU A 278 7.30 10.55 -5.29
C LEU A 278 7.60 11.30 -6.59
N THR A 279 7.44 12.61 -6.61
CA THR A 279 7.75 13.43 -7.80
C THR A 279 9.24 13.54 -8.08
N ALA A 280 10.10 13.55 -7.06
CA ALA A 280 11.54 13.47 -7.26
C ALA A 280 11.96 12.15 -7.95
N LYS A 281 11.13 11.11 -7.83
CA LYS A 281 11.27 9.83 -8.53
C LYS A 281 10.42 9.74 -9.80
N ASP A 282 9.87 10.83 -10.33
CA ASP A 282 8.98 10.81 -11.50
C ASP A 282 7.72 9.92 -11.35
N ARG A 283 7.20 9.80 -10.12
CA ARG A 283 6.02 8.97 -9.77
C ARG A 283 4.73 9.74 -9.49
N GLY A 284 4.77 11.07 -9.52
CA GLY A 284 3.59 11.93 -9.39
C GLY A 284 3.08 12.40 -10.74
N LEU A 285 1.82 12.13 -11.06
CA LEU A 285 1.21 12.46 -12.36
C LEU A 285 -0.11 13.19 -12.20
N ARG A 286 -0.42 14.04 -13.18
CA ARG A 286 -1.70 14.76 -13.32
C ARG A 286 -2.33 14.44 -14.68
N VAL A 287 -3.60 14.05 -14.71
CA VAL A 287 -4.25 13.50 -15.92
C VAL A 287 -5.67 14.00 -16.09
N ASN A 288 -5.98 14.52 -17.29
CA ASN A 288 -7.33 14.94 -17.68
C ASN A 288 -7.95 13.85 -18.57
N GLY A 289 -8.32 12.73 -17.96
CA GLY A 289 -8.90 11.58 -18.65
C GLY A 289 -7.91 10.68 -19.39
N THR A 290 -6.85 11.20 -20.02
CA THR A 290 -5.84 10.38 -20.73
C THR A 290 -4.41 10.84 -20.48
N PHE A 291 -3.47 9.90 -20.36
CA PHE A 291 -2.05 10.23 -20.26
C PHE A 291 -1.50 10.84 -21.54
N THR A 292 -0.65 11.86 -21.41
CA THR A 292 0.09 12.43 -22.52
C THR A 292 1.12 11.42 -23.06
N PRO A 293 1.58 11.55 -24.33
CA PRO A 293 2.63 10.70 -24.87
C PRO A 293 3.91 10.69 -24.02
N TYR A 294 4.25 11.83 -23.40
CA TYR A 294 5.38 11.93 -22.49
C TYR A 294 5.18 11.10 -21.21
N GLN A 295 4.01 11.22 -20.56
CA GLN A 295 3.67 10.44 -19.37
C GLN A 295 3.69 8.93 -19.66
N LYS A 296 3.12 8.52 -20.79
CA LYS A 296 3.16 7.10 -21.24
C LYS A 296 4.59 6.60 -21.41
N ARG A 297 5.45 7.38 -22.08
CA ARG A 297 6.87 7.04 -22.24
C ARG A 297 7.60 6.96 -20.91
N ASN A 298 7.33 7.87 -19.99
CA ASN A 298 7.92 7.87 -18.65
C ASN A 298 7.55 6.60 -17.88
N ILE A 299 6.25 6.28 -17.79
CA ILE A 299 5.78 5.08 -17.09
C ILE A 299 6.39 3.82 -17.73
N ARG A 300 6.36 3.69 -19.07
CA ARG A 300 6.97 2.55 -19.76
C ARG A 300 8.46 2.43 -19.48
N LYS A 301 9.21 3.54 -19.52
CA LYS A 301 10.63 3.58 -19.19
C LYS A 301 10.90 3.07 -17.78
N ILE A 302 9.99 3.28 -16.84
CA ILE A 302 10.14 2.83 -15.45
C ILE A 302 9.75 1.36 -15.30
N VAL A 303 8.56 1.01 -15.79
CA VAL A 303 7.96 -0.32 -15.61
C VAL A 303 8.73 -1.39 -16.38
N LEU A 304 9.22 -1.07 -17.59
CA LEU A 304 9.90 -2.01 -18.48
C LEU A 304 11.44 -2.04 -18.35
N LYS A 305 12.06 -1.16 -17.56
CA LYS A 305 13.55 -1.06 -17.50
C LYS A 305 14.25 -2.22 -16.78
N LYS A 306 13.53 -3.26 -16.35
CA LYS A 306 14.06 -4.34 -15.53
C LYS A 306 13.25 -5.62 -15.73
#